data_AF-J0YPH8-F1
#
_entry.id   AF-J0YPH8-F1
#
_cell.length_a   1.000
_cell.length_b   1.000
_cell.length_c   1.000
_cell.angle_alpha   90.00
_cell.angle_beta   90.00
_cell.angle_gamma   90.00
#
_symmetry.space_group_name_H-M   'P 1'
#
loop_
_entity.id
_entity.type
_entity.pdbx_description
1 polymer ?
#
loop_
_entity_poly.entity_id
_entity_poly.type
_entity_poly.pdbx_seq_one_letter_code
_entity_poly.pdbx_strand_id
1 'polypeptide(L)'
;MAFLDQLKDGARLVKETTSTVISEGKQNAENLRKKKEIQVLQNQINDLYRLIGIKFVEEHLEEIKENPLYSTEIAEITKLFQEQISLQKSIDSSGQDLVSCPHCGTSLSKSFEFCINCGKVVK
;
A
#
# COMPACT_ATOMS: atom_id res chain seq x y z
N MET A 1 10.61 -54.77 38.49
CA MET A 1 9.56 -53.73 38.34
C MET A 1 10.18 -52.45 37.76
N ALA A 2 10.81 -52.50 36.57
CA ALA A 2 11.49 -51.33 35.97
C ALA A 2 10.69 -50.69 34.81
N PHE A 3 9.70 -51.42 34.30
CA PHE A 3 8.92 -51.01 33.13
C PHE A 3 7.78 -50.03 33.48
N LEU A 4 7.20 -50.17 34.68
CA LEU A 4 6.14 -49.26 35.16
C LEU A 4 6.70 -47.89 35.56
N ASP A 5 7.95 -47.80 36.01
CA ASP A 5 8.60 -46.52 36.33
C ASP A 5 8.92 -45.71 35.07
N GLN A 6 9.38 -46.35 33.98
CA GLN A 6 9.61 -45.68 32.69
C GLN A 6 8.33 -45.13 32.05
N LEU A 7 7.18 -45.82 32.21
CA LEU A 7 5.89 -45.32 31.72
C LEU A 7 5.37 -44.12 32.53
N LYS A 8 5.68 -44.08 33.83
CA LYS A 8 5.32 -42.98 34.73
C LYS A 8 6.13 -41.71 34.43
N ASP A 9 7.39 -41.87 34.02
CA ASP A 9 8.25 -40.78 33.56
C ASP A 9 7.86 -40.26 32.17
N GLY A 10 7.44 -41.15 31.26
CA GLY A 10 6.91 -40.78 29.95
C GLY A 10 5.63 -39.93 30.03
N ALA A 11 4.74 -40.21 30.99
CA ALA A 11 3.52 -39.43 31.20
C ALA A 11 3.78 -37.98 31.68
N ARG A 12 4.89 -37.76 32.41
CA ARG A 12 5.33 -36.42 32.83
C ARG A 12 5.89 -35.62 31.66
N LEU A 13 6.74 -36.25 30.84
CA LEU A 13 7.32 -35.63 29.64
C LEU A 13 6.23 -35.23 28.63
N VAL A 14 5.23 -36.09 28.41
CA VAL A 14 4.11 -35.81 27.50
C VAL A 14 3.29 -34.60 27.97
N LYS A 15 3.13 -34.39 29.28
CA LYS A 15 2.33 -33.26 29.79
C LYS A 15 3.02 -31.91 29.58
N GLU A 16 4.32 -31.85 29.82
CA GLU A 16 5.11 -30.61 29.65
C GLU A 16 5.33 -30.30 28.16
N THR A 17 5.74 -31.28 27.36
CA THR A 17 5.99 -31.10 25.92
C THR A 17 4.70 -30.87 25.10
N THR A 18 3.57 -31.46 25.48
CA THR A 18 2.28 -31.17 24.81
C THR A 18 1.79 -29.76 25.16
N SER A 19 2.01 -29.30 26.39
CA SER A 19 1.60 -27.96 26.82
C SER A 19 2.40 -26.85 26.12
N THR A 20 3.71 -27.02 25.95
CA THR A 20 4.59 -26.05 25.28
C THR A 20 4.30 -25.98 23.79
N VAL A 21 4.14 -27.11 23.09
CA VAL A 21 3.81 -27.13 21.66
C VAL A 21 2.42 -26.53 21.37
N ILE A 22 1.42 -26.77 22.24
CA ILE A 22 0.09 -26.14 22.12
C ILE A 22 0.17 -24.62 22.39
N SER A 23 0.95 -24.20 23.40
CA SER A 23 1.13 -22.76 23.68
C SER A 23 1.88 -22.04 22.57
N GLU A 24 2.92 -22.65 22.01
CA GLU A 24 3.69 -22.11 20.89
C GLU A 24 2.83 -22.03 19.61
N GLY A 25 2.02 -23.05 19.33
CA GLY A 25 1.08 -23.03 18.21
C GLY A 25 0.03 -21.91 18.33
N LYS A 26 -0.52 -21.69 19.54
CA LYS A 26 -1.44 -20.57 19.81
C LYS A 26 -0.74 -19.22 19.70
N GLN A 27 0.46 -19.09 20.27
CA GLN A 27 1.26 -17.87 20.22
C GLN A 27 1.65 -17.52 18.78
N ASN A 28 1.95 -18.52 17.95
CA ASN A 28 2.26 -18.31 16.53
C ASN A 28 1.03 -17.85 15.72
N ALA A 29 -0.15 -18.40 16.02
CA ALA A 29 -1.40 -17.94 15.41
C ALA A 29 -1.76 -16.51 15.82
N GLU A 30 -1.57 -16.16 17.10
CA GLU A 30 -1.75 -14.78 17.58
C GLU A 30 -0.75 -13.81 16.96
N ASN A 31 0.52 -14.20 16.86
CA ASN A 31 1.55 -13.39 16.22
C ASN A 31 1.25 -13.14 14.74
N LEU A 32 0.73 -14.13 14.01
CA LEU A 32 0.32 -13.95 12.62
C LEU A 32 -0.87 -12.99 12.48
N ARG A 33 -1.84 -13.05 13.39
CA ARG A 33 -2.97 -12.11 13.43
C ARG A 33 -2.49 -10.68 13.68
N LYS A 34 -1.66 -10.47 14.71
CA LYS A 34 -1.05 -9.18 15.03
C LYS A 34 -0.24 -8.62 13.86
N LYS A 35 0.52 -9.47 13.15
CA LYS A 35 1.26 -9.05 11.93
C LYS A 35 0.33 -8.53 10.83
N LYS A 36 -0.80 -9.21 10.59
CA LYS A 36 -1.81 -8.74 9.63
C LYS A 36 -2.43 -7.41 10.07
N GLU A 37 -2.74 -7.27 11.35
CA GLU A 37 -3.28 -6.03 11.90
C GLU A 37 -2.30 -4.86 11.75
N ILE A 38 -1.01 -5.09 12.04
CA ILE A 38 0.06 -4.11 11.78
C ILE A 38 0.10 -3.72 10.29
N GLN A 39 0.01 -4.69 9.37
CA GLN A 39 -0.01 -4.39 7.94
C GLN A 39 -1.21 -3.53 7.54
N VAL A 40 -2.40 -3.82 8.08
CA VAL A 40 -3.60 -3.01 7.83
C VAL A 40 -3.41 -1.58 8.34
N LEU A 41 -2.92 -1.42 9.57
CA LEU A 41 -2.63 -0.11 10.15
C LEU A 41 -1.57 0.65 9.34
N GLN A 42 -0.51 -0.02 8.88
CA GLN A 42 0.51 0.58 8.01
C GLN A 42 -0.08 1.09 6.70
N ASN A 43 -0.95 0.31 6.06
CA ASN A 43 -1.63 0.75 4.84
C ASN A 43 -2.52 1.97 5.11
N GLN A 44 -3.29 1.97 6.21
CA GLN A 44 -4.10 3.12 6.60
C GLN A 44 -3.28 4.38 6.87
N ILE A 45 -2.12 4.24 7.53
CA ILE A 45 -1.19 5.36 7.77
C ILE A 45 -0.65 5.89 6.42
N ASN A 46 -0.26 5.02 5.51
CA ASN A 46 0.24 5.41 4.19
C ASN A 46 -0.85 6.12 3.36
N ASP A 47 -2.09 5.64 3.41
CA ASP A 47 -3.23 6.28 2.76
C ASP A 47 -3.49 7.69 3.32
N LEU A 48 -3.39 7.85 4.65
CA LEU A 48 -3.51 9.16 5.30
C LEU A 48 -2.37 10.11 4.90
N TYR A 49 -1.12 9.63 4.85
CA TYR A 49 -0.01 10.44 4.37
C TYR A 49 -0.19 10.87 2.92
N ARG A 50 -0.66 9.97 2.04
CA ARG A 50 -0.96 10.31 0.64
C ARG A 50 -2.05 11.38 0.57
N LEU A 51 -3.13 11.24 1.34
CA LEU A 51 -4.23 12.20 1.34
C LEU A 51 -3.77 13.59 1.82
N ILE A 52 -2.96 13.65 2.88
CA ILE A 52 -2.38 14.90 3.36
C ILE A 52 -1.50 15.53 2.27
N GLY A 53 -0.63 14.73 1.65
CA GLY A 53 0.24 15.19 0.57
C GLY A 53 -0.55 15.77 -0.60
N ILE A 54 -1.62 15.11 -1.04
CA ILE A 54 -2.51 15.60 -2.10
C ILE A 54 -3.08 16.97 -1.72
N LYS A 55 -3.70 17.08 -0.54
CA LYS A 55 -4.30 18.35 -0.09
C LYS A 55 -3.27 19.48 0.00
N PHE A 56 -2.10 19.17 0.55
CA PHE A 56 -1.00 20.12 0.66
C PHE A 56 -0.53 20.59 -0.72
N VAL A 57 -0.35 19.68 -1.68
CA VAL A 57 0.04 20.05 -3.05
C VAL A 57 -1.04 20.87 -3.74
N GLU A 58 -2.32 20.55 -3.54
CA GLU A 58 -3.43 21.30 -4.12
C GLU A 58 -3.52 22.73 -3.59
N GLU A 59 -3.30 22.93 -2.28
CA GLU A 59 -3.36 24.23 -1.62
C GLU A 59 -2.09 25.07 -1.85
N HIS A 60 -0.92 24.44 -1.99
CA HIS A 60 0.40 25.10 -2.04
C HIS A 60 1.15 24.90 -3.38
N LEU A 61 0.42 24.70 -4.47
CA LEU A 61 0.98 24.28 -5.75
C LEU A 61 2.10 25.19 -6.29
N GLU A 62 1.94 26.51 -6.21
CA GLU A 62 2.95 27.46 -6.69
C GLU A 62 4.19 27.47 -5.80
N GLU A 63 4.02 27.44 -4.48
CA GLU A 63 5.12 27.38 -3.52
C GLU A 63 5.95 26.10 -3.71
N ILE A 64 5.30 24.97 -4.00
CA ILE A 64 5.97 23.69 -4.23
C ILE A 64 6.75 23.67 -5.55
N LYS A 65 6.19 24.26 -6.62
CA LYS A 65 6.88 24.37 -7.92
C LYS A 65 8.16 25.19 -7.82
N GLU A 66 8.14 26.25 -7.03
CA GLU A 66 9.30 27.14 -6.85
C GLU A 66 10.29 26.62 -5.81
N ASN A 67 9.89 25.64 -4.98
CA ASN A 67 10.74 25.10 -3.93
C ASN A 67 11.76 24.06 -4.49
N PRO A 68 13.08 24.34 -4.40
CA PRO A 68 14.10 23.43 -4.91
C PRO A 68 14.12 22.07 -4.21
N LEU A 69 13.63 22.00 -2.96
CA LEU A 69 13.65 20.79 -2.15
C LEU A 69 12.86 19.64 -2.79
N TYR A 70 11.81 19.96 -3.54
CA TYR A 70 10.93 18.98 -4.17
C TYR A 70 11.17 18.83 -5.68
N SER A 71 12.16 19.55 -6.23
CA SER A 71 12.38 19.64 -7.68
C SER A 71 12.69 18.28 -8.33
N THR A 72 13.38 17.39 -7.62
CA THR A 72 13.74 16.06 -8.12
C THR A 72 12.51 15.17 -8.22
N GLU A 73 11.71 15.13 -7.14
CA GLU A 73 10.49 14.35 -7.05
C GLU A 73 9.44 14.84 -8.05
N ILE A 74 9.30 16.17 -8.21
CA ILE A 74 8.41 16.78 -9.20
C ILE A 74 8.84 16.39 -10.63
N ALA A 75 10.16 16.41 -10.92
CA ALA A 75 10.68 16.00 -12.22
C ALA A 75 10.39 14.53 -12.50
N GLU A 76 10.53 13.66 -11.51
CA GLU A 76 10.22 12.23 -11.62
C GLU A 76 8.72 11.98 -11.82
N ILE A 77 7.87 12.65 -11.03
CA ILE A 77 6.40 12.59 -11.19
C ILE A 77 6.02 13.02 -12.61
N THR A 78 6.60 14.11 -13.11
CA THR A 78 6.33 14.61 -14.47
C THR A 78 6.76 13.60 -15.53
N LYS A 79 7.90 12.93 -15.35
CA LYS A 79 8.36 11.87 -16.26
C LYS A 79 7.41 10.66 -16.27
N LEU A 80 6.99 10.20 -15.08
CA LEU A 80 6.03 9.09 -14.94
C LEU A 80 4.69 9.43 -15.59
N PHE A 81 4.23 10.66 -15.41
CA PHE A 81 3.05 11.19 -16.08
C PHE A 81 3.17 11.18 -17.61
N GLN A 82 4.31 11.57 -18.16
CA GLN A 82 4.54 11.49 -19.61
C GLN A 82 4.55 10.04 -20.14
N GLU A 83 5.14 9.11 -19.39
CA GLU A 83 5.12 7.68 -19.72
C GLU A 83 3.71 7.12 -19.65
N GLN A 84 2.93 7.51 -18.64
CA GLN A 84 1.52 7.13 -18.54
C GLN A 84 0.70 7.66 -19.71
N ILE A 85 0.93 8.91 -20.16
CA ILE A 85 0.29 9.47 -21.35
C ILE A 85 0.66 8.68 -22.61
N SER A 86 1.93 8.30 -22.78
CA SER A 86 2.39 7.58 -23.97
C SER A 86 1.81 6.16 -24.03
N LEU A 87 1.75 5.47 -22.89
CA LEU A 87 1.10 4.17 -22.75
C LEU A 87 -0.41 4.29 -23.00
N GLN A 88 -1.07 5.29 -22.41
CA GLN A 88 -2.51 5.50 -22.60
C GLN A 88 -2.86 5.76 -24.07
N LYS A 89 -2.10 6.62 -24.76
CA LYS A 89 -2.28 6.85 -26.22
C LYS A 89 -2.16 5.57 -27.05
N SER A 90 -1.31 4.63 -26.64
CA SER A 90 -1.15 3.35 -27.33
C SER A 90 -2.40 2.47 -27.13
N ILE A 91 -3.05 2.55 -25.96
CA ILE A 91 -4.27 1.82 -25.62
C ILE A 91 -5.53 2.47 -26.23
N ASP A 92 -5.57 3.80 -26.33
CA ASP A 92 -6.73 4.58 -26.81
C ASP A 92 -7.10 4.35 -28.28
N SER A 93 -6.19 3.76 -29.07
CA SER A 93 -6.49 3.27 -30.41
C SER A 93 -7.59 2.18 -30.46
N SER A 94 -8.06 1.72 -29.30
CA SER A 94 -9.07 0.67 -29.12
C SER A 94 -10.49 1.18 -28.78
N GLY A 95 -10.74 2.49 -28.72
CA GLY A 95 -12.10 3.05 -28.53
C GLY A 95 -12.63 3.08 -27.09
N GLN A 96 -11.83 3.56 -26.13
CA GLN A 96 -12.29 3.76 -24.74
C GLN A 96 -12.96 5.12 -24.52
N ASP A 97 -13.88 5.19 -23.54
CA ASP A 97 -14.51 6.41 -23.04
C ASP A 97 -13.45 7.36 -22.45
N LEU A 98 -12.97 8.29 -23.29
CA LEU A 98 -12.08 9.36 -22.88
C LEU A 98 -12.86 10.51 -22.24
N VAL A 99 -12.40 10.97 -21.08
CA VAL A 99 -12.85 12.18 -20.40
C VAL A 99 -11.76 13.24 -20.47
N SER A 100 -12.14 14.48 -20.77
CA SER A 100 -11.21 15.60 -20.73
C SER A 100 -11.08 16.12 -19.30
N CYS A 101 -9.84 16.33 -18.85
CA CYS A 101 -9.57 16.96 -17.57
C CYS A 101 -10.17 18.38 -17.56
N PRO A 102 -11.00 18.74 -16.55
CA PRO A 102 -11.62 20.07 -16.48
C PRO A 102 -10.61 21.20 -16.21
N HIS A 103 -9.42 20.86 -15.72
CA HIS A 103 -8.41 21.85 -15.34
C HIS A 103 -7.40 22.17 -16.45
N CYS A 104 -6.98 21.19 -17.24
CA CYS A 104 -5.97 21.39 -18.29
C CYS A 104 -6.39 20.89 -19.68
N GLY A 105 -7.57 20.27 -19.82
CA GLY A 105 -8.11 19.80 -21.10
C GLY A 105 -7.50 18.50 -21.64
N THR A 106 -6.58 17.86 -20.92
CA THR A 106 -5.97 16.59 -21.35
C THR A 106 -7.02 15.49 -21.42
N SER A 107 -7.06 14.72 -22.52
CA SER A 107 -7.91 13.54 -22.64
C SER A 107 -7.32 12.38 -21.83
N LEU A 108 -8.15 11.80 -20.96
CA LEU A 108 -7.81 10.77 -19.99
C LEU A 108 -8.83 9.64 -20.07
N SER A 109 -8.44 8.41 -19.73
CA SER A 109 -9.43 7.35 -19.50
C SER A 109 -10.27 7.66 -18.26
N LYS A 110 -11.57 7.30 -18.25
CA LYS A 110 -12.48 7.42 -17.08
C LYS A 110 -11.96 6.74 -15.80
N SER A 111 -10.98 5.85 -15.92
CA SER A 111 -10.37 5.13 -14.80
C SER A 111 -9.42 5.97 -13.95
N PHE A 112 -8.93 7.12 -14.45
CA PHE A 112 -7.98 7.94 -13.70
C PHE A 112 -8.68 8.85 -12.68
N GLU A 113 -8.24 8.78 -11.42
CA GLU A 113 -8.70 9.68 -10.34
C GLU A 113 -8.04 11.06 -10.41
N PHE A 114 -6.77 11.11 -10.84
CA PHE A 114 -5.97 12.32 -10.98
C PHE A 114 -5.53 12.53 -12.43
N CYS A 115 -5.39 13.78 -12.82
CA CYS A 115 -4.94 14.14 -14.15
C CYS A 115 -3.45 13.86 -14.29
N ILE A 116 -3.11 13.01 -15.24
CA ILE A 116 -1.73 12.61 -15.56
C ILE A 116 -0.93 13.73 -16.23
N ASN A 117 -1.48 14.94 -16.38
CA ASN A 117 -0.79 16.08 -16.97
C ASN A 117 -0.67 17.26 -16.00
N CYS A 118 -1.72 17.54 -15.22
CA CYS A 118 -1.71 18.65 -14.26
C CYS A 118 -1.77 18.23 -12.79
N GLY A 119 -1.84 16.93 -12.50
CA GLY A 119 -1.86 16.38 -11.13
C GLY A 119 -3.16 16.63 -10.34
N LYS A 120 -4.08 17.46 -10.84
CA LYS A 120 -5.35 17.77 -10.18
C LYS A 120 -6.35 16.61 -10.30
N VAL A 121 -7.23 16.48 -9.32
CA VAL A 121 -8.35 15.53 -9.33
C VAL A 121 -9.23 15.77 -10.56
N VAL A 122 -9.67 14.69 -11.21
CA VAL A 122 -10.52 14.74 -12.42
C VAL A 122 -11.99 14.45 -12.11
N LYS A 123 -12.26 13.82 -10.95
CA LYS A 123 -13.60 13.42 -10.49
C LYS A 123 -14.18 14.35 -9.43
#